data_AF-A0A135VR71-F1
#
_entry.id   AF-A0A135VR71-F1
#
_cell.length_a   1.000
_cell.length_b   1.000
_cell.length_c   1.000
_cell.angle_alpha   90.00
_cell.angle_beta   90.00
_cell.angle_gamma   90.00
#
_symmetry.space_group_name_H-M   'P 1'
#
loop_
_entity.id
_entity.type
_entity.pdbx_description
1 polymer ?
#
loop_
_entity_poly.entity_id
_entity_poly.type
_entity_poly.pdbx_seq_one_letter_code
_entity_poly.pdbx_strand_id
1 'polypeptide(L)'
;MISDLELAFAKLMNPRMSAGLMVLYSLLEDLKGNPIEPRRVRKAVDNRIDKRRVSKQSVTNAARRLEEANIIERKENRYTVNFGYLISVLLNTVLEMTHRIDDLEDEISMLKSIER
;
A
#
# COMPACT_ATOMS: atom_id res chain seq x y z
N MET A 1 24.72 -11.69 10.77
CA MET A 1 24.79 -10.86 9.55
C MET A 1 23.40 -10.32 9.32
N ILE A 2 23.24 -9.00 9.37
CA ILE A 2 21.98 -8.33 9.00
C ILE A 2 21.89 -8.41 7.48
N SER A 3 20.73 -8.81 6.96
CA SER A 3 20.49 -8.88 5.52
C SER A 3 20.48 -7.48 4.89
N ASP A 4 20.84 -7.35 3.62
CA ASP A 4 20.81 -6.07 2.90
C ASP A 4 19.42 -5.40 2.95
N LEU A 5 18.37 -6.22 3.01
CA LEU A 5 16.98 -5.78 3.13
C LEU A 5 16.72 -5.10 4.49
N GLU A 6 17.16 -5.72 5.59
CA GLU A 6 17.03 -5.16 6.93
C GLU A 6 17.82 -3.85 7.07
N LEU A 7 19.02 -3.78 6.47
CA LEU A 7 19.81 -2.55 6.46
C LEU A 7 19.13 -1.42 5.68
N ALA A 8 18.54 -1.73 4.52
CA ALA A 8 17.79 -0.75 3.73
C ALA A 8 16.54 -0.26 4.48
N PHE A 9 15.82 -1.16 5.14
CA PHE A 9 14.66 -0.82 5.94
C PHE A 9 15.03 0.05 7.14
N ALA A 10 16.09 -0.28 7.88
CA ALA A 10 16.60 0.53 8.98
C ALA A 10 17.00 1.94 8.54
N LYS A 11 17.56 2.09 7.33
CA LYS A 11 17.84 3.40 6.74
C LYS A 11 16.55 4.18 6.47
N LEU A 12 15.53 3.54 5.90
CA LEU A 12 14.24 4.18 5.62
C LEU A 12 13.50 4.61 6.90
N MET A 13 13.60 3.83 7.98
CA MET A 13 13.04 4.15 9.29
C MET A 13 13.72 5.32 10.00
N ASN A 14 14.88 5.78 9.52
CA ASN A 14 15.60 6.86 10.16
C ASN A 14 14.77 8.17 10.11
N PRO A 15 14.47 8.84 11.23
CA PRO A 15 13.67 10.06 11.24
C PRO A 15 14.23 11.20 10.35
N ARG A 16 15.55 11.17 10.07
CA ARG A 16 16.21 12.15 9.18
C ARG A 16 16.01 11.85 7.70
N MET A 17 15.39 10.73 7.34
CA MET A 17 15.13 10.32 5.96
C MET A 17 13.79 10.80 5.41
N SER A 18 13.08 11.69 6.11
CA SER A 18 11.82 12.28 5.63
C SER A 18 11.93 12.86 4.22
N ALA A 19 13.01 13.59 3.91
CA ALA A 19 13.29 14.09 2.56
C ALA A 19 13.57 12.97 1.55
N GLY A 20 14.27 11.91 1.97
CA GLY A 20 14.55 10.74 1.12
C GLY A 20 13.29 9.94 0.78
N LEU A 21 12.34 9.85 1.71
CA LEU A 21 11.02 9.26 1.47
C LEU A 21 10.23 10.10 0.46
N MET A 22 10.27 11.43 0.55
CA MET A 22 9.62 12.30 -0.44
C MET A 22 10.23 12.13 -1.84
N VAL A 23 11.55 12.01 -1.95
CA VAL A 23 12.22 11.69 -3.22
C VAL A 23 11.74 10.34 -3.76
N LEU A 24 11.69 9.31 -2.91
CA LEU A 24 11.19 7.99 -3.31
C LEU A 24 9.74 8.07 -3.81
N TYR A 25 8.87 8.81 -3.13
CA TYR A 25 7.48 9.01 -3.54
C TYR A 25 7.35 9.72 -4.89
N SER A 26 8.15 10.76 -5.14
CA SER A 26 8.18 11.44 -6.43
C SER A 26 8.64 10.52 -7.56
N LEU A 27 9.66 9.69 -7.32
CA LEU A 27 10.17 8.75 -8.33
C LEU A 27 9.18 7.61 -8.62
N LEU A 28 8.34 7.27 -7.65
CA LEU A 28 7.31 6.24 -7.78
C LEU A 28 6.07 6.75 -8.53
N GLU A 29 5.79 8.05 -8.53
CA GLU A 29 4.56 8.64 -9.08
C GLU A 29 4.30 8.26 -10.56
N ASP A 30 5.37 8.17 -11.35
CA ASP A 30 5.30 7.80 -12.77
C ASP A 30 5.04 6.30 -13.00
N LEU A 31 5.13 5.48 -11.95
CA LEU A 31 4.94 4.04 -12.05
C LEU A 31 3.44 3.70 -12.13
N LYS A 32 2.96 3.53 -13.35
CA LYS A 32 1.57 3.14 -13.66
C LYS A 32 1.49 1.74 -14.28
N GLY A 33 0.38 1.07 -14.04
CA GLY A 33 0.07 -0.20 -14.68
C GLY A 33 -0.34 -0.09 -16.14
N ASN A 34 -0.39 -1.22 -16.82
CA ASN A 34 -0.98 -1.28 -18.15
C ASN A 34 -2.49 -1.01 -18.07
N PRO A 35 -3.07 -0.24 -19.00
CA PRO A 35 -4.50 0.05 -18.98
C PRO A 35 -5.32 -1.20 -19.33
N ILE A 36 -6.34 -1.49 -18.53
CA ILE A 36 -7.18 -2.69 -18.65
C ILE A 36 -8.65 -2.32 -18.84
N GLU A 37 -9.28 -2.93 -19.84
CA GLU A 37 -10.71 -2.78 -20.11
C GLU A 37 -11.58 -3.30 -18.94
N PRO A 38 -12.65 -2.58 -18.53
CA PRO A 38 -13.54 -3.00 -17.46
C PRO A 38 -14.15 -4.38 -17.67
N ARG A 39 -14.41 -4.77 -18.92
CA ARG A 39 -14.91 -6.11 -19.27
C ARG A 39 -13.91 -7.21 -18.89
N ARG A 40 -12.61 -6.96 -19.08
CA ARG A 40 -11.54 -7.90 -18.72
C ARG A 40 -11.42 -8.02 -17.19
N VAL A 41 -11.49 -6.90 -16.47
CA VAL A 41 -11.47 -6.89 -15.00
C VAL A 41 -12.66 -7.68 -14.44
N ARG A 42 -13.88 -7.45 -14.95
CA ARG A 42 -15.06 -8.21 -14.52
C ARG A 42 -14.88 -9.72 -14.70
N LYS A 43 -14.43 -10.15 -15.88
CA LYS A 43 -14.17 -11.58 -16.16
C LYS A 43 -13.13 -12.15 -15.20
N ALA A 44 -12.08 -11.40 -14.90
CA ALA A 44 -11.06 -11.82 -13.95
C ALA A 44 -11.58 -11.93 -12.50
N VAL A 45 -12.44 -11.00 -12.07
CA VAL A 45 -13.10 -11.04 -10.76
C VAL A 45 -14.04 -12.24 -10.65
N ASP A 46 -14.88 -12.47 -11.66
CA ASP A 46 -15.81 -13.61 -11.67
C ASP A 46 -15.06 -14.96 -11.61
N ASN A 47 -13.90 -15.06 -12.28
CA ASN A 47 -13.08 -16.28 -12.26
C ASN A 47 -12.38 -16.54 -10.93
N ARG A 48 -12.27 -15.54 -10.03
CA ARG A 48 -11.61 -15.68 -8.72
C ARG A 48 -12.58 -16.03 -7.60
N ILE A 49 -13.89 -15.97 -7.85
CA ILE A 49 -14.92 -16.15 -6.83
C ILE A 49 -15.75 -17.39 -7.20
N ASP A 50 -15.38 -18.52 -6.59
CA ASP A 50 -15.95 -19.85 -6.90
C ASP A 50 -17.44 -19.98 -6.56
N LYS A 51 -17.96 -19.15 -5.64
CA LYS A 51 -19.27 -19.40 -5.01
C LYS A 51 -20.41 -18.50 -5.51
N ARG A 52 -20.12 -17.37 -6.15
CA ARG A 52 -21.14 -16.45 -6.66
C ARG A 52 -20.55 -15.44 -7.65
N ARG A 53 -21.17 -15.31 -8.83
CA ARG A 53 -20.82 -14.23 -9.77
C ARG A 53 -21.10 -12.87 -9.14
N VAL A 54 -20.14 -11.96 -9.26
CA VAL A 54 -20.28 -10.61 -8.73
C VAL A 54 -21.10 -9.80 -9.72
N SER A 55 -22.06 -9.01 -9.22
CA SER A 55 -22.85 -8.18 -10.12
C SER A 55 -21.97 -7.14 -10.84
N LYS A 56 -22.32 -6.80 -12.08
CA LYS A 56 -21.64 -5.72 -12.83
C LYS A 56 -21.56 -4.43 -12.00
N GLN A 57 -22.65 -4.09 -11.31
CA GLN A 57 -22.74 -2.87 -10.50
C GLN A 57 -21.79 -2.92 -9.30
N SER A 58 -21.66 -4.07 -8.63
CA SER A 58 -20.74 -4.26 -7.52
C SER A 58 -19.28 -4.05 -7.95
N VAL A 59 -18.87 -4.59 -9.11
CA VAL A 59 -17.51 -4.38 -9.64
C VAL A 59 -17.29 -2.91 -10.01
N THR A 60 -18.25 -2.26 -10.65
CA THR A 60 -18.16 -0.83 -10.98
C THR A 60 -18.04 0.04 -9.73
N ASN A 61 -18.83 -0.23 -8.69
CA ASN A 61 -18.78 0.51 -7.43
C ASN A 61 -17.43 0.29 -6.70
N ALA A 62 -16.91 -0.92 -6.71
CA ALA A 62 -15.59 -1.20 -6.16
C ALA A 62 -14.49 -0.45 -6.92
N ALA A 63 -14.52 -0.46 -8.25
CA ALA A 63 -13.58 0.31 -9.08
C ALA A 63 -13.67 1.82 -8.78
N ARG A 64 -14.89 2.37 -8.63
CA ARG A 64 -15.09 3.78 -8.27
C ARG A 64 -14.45 4.12 -6.92
N ARG A 65 -14.59 3.27 -5.90
CA ARG A 65 -13.96 3.50 -4.59
C ARG A 65 -12.44 3.44 -4.67
N LEU A 66 -11.89 2.53 -5.47
CA LEU A 66 -10.44 2.45 -5.71
C LEU A 66 -9.92 3.68 -6.45
N GLU A 67 -10.73 4.24 -7.36
CA GLU A 67 -10.44 5.48 -8.07
C GLU A 67 -10.48 6.68 -7.12
N GLU A 68 -11.51 6.80 -6.28
CA GLU A 68 -11.60 7.82 -5.22
C GLU A 68 -10.42 7.74 -4.22
N ALA A 69 -9.88 6.54 -4.02
CA ALA A 69 -8.71 6.31 -3.18
C ALA A 69 -7.37 6.52 -3.92
N ASN A 70 -7.36 6.97 -5.18
CA ASN A 70 -6.17 7.12 -6.04
C ASN A 70 -5.36 5.84 -6.29
N ILE A 71 -5.91 4.66 -5.96
CA ILE A 71 -5.28 3.36 -6.17
C ILE A 71 -5.33 2.96 -7.64
N ILE A 72 -6.41 3.34 -8.32
CA ILE A 72 -6.53 3.21 -9.77
C ILE A 72 -6.89 4.54 -10.39
N GLU A 73 -6.59 4.70 -11.66
CA GLU A 73 -7.04 5.80 -12.50
C GLU A 73 -7.93 5.26 -13.61
N ARG A 74 -8.90 6.07 -14.03
CA ARG A 74 -9.74 5.76 -15.18
C ARG A 74 -9.51 6.76 -16.30
N LYS A 75 -8.84 6.33 -17.37
CA LYS A 75 -8.62 7.12 -18.59
C LYS A 75 -9.14 6.37 -19.79
N GLU A 76 -9.87 7.05 -20.68
CA GLU A 76 -10.42 6.46 -21.92
C GLU A 76 -11.20 5.16 -21.66
N ASN A 77 -12.00 5.13 -20.58
CA ASN A 77 -12.77 3.98 -20.14
C ASN A 77 -11.95 2.73 -19.76
N ARG A 78 -10.64 2.85 -19.52
CA ARG A 78 -9.77 1.79 -19.02
C ARG A 78 -9.33 2.07 -17.59
N TYR A 79 -9.04 1.01 -16.85
CA TYR A 79 -8.48 1.09 -15.51
C TYR A 79 -6.97 0.92 -15.56
N THR A 80 -6.24 1.78 -14.87
CA THR A 80 -4.80 1.70 -14.70
C THR A 80 -4.50 1.71 -13.21
N VAL A 81 -3.65 0.80 -12.72
CA VAL A 81 -3.22 0.82 -11.31
C VAL A 81 -2.17 1.92 -11.14
N ASN A 82 -2.31 2.72 -10.08
CA ASN A 82 -1.29 3.66 -9.65
C ASN A 82 -0.32 2.93 -8.72
N PHE A 83 0.65 2.20 -9.30
CA PHE A 83 1.59 1.39 -8.50
C PHE A 83 2.42 2.25 -7.57
N GLY A 84 2.83 3.43 -8.02
CA GLY A 84 3.56 4.37 -7.19
C GLY A 84 2.82 4.71 -5.90
N TYR A 85 1.58 5.19 -6.03
CA TYR A 85 0.75 5.51 -4.88
C TYR A 85 0.49 4.29 -3.99
N LEU A 86 0.19 3.12 -4.58
CA LEU A 86 -0.03 1.90 -3.81
C LEU A 86 1.20 1.51 -2.99
N ILE A 87 2.40 1.58 -3.58
CA ILE A 87 3.66 1.31 -2.88
C ILE A 87 3.88 2.33 -1.77
N SER A 88 3.63 3.61 -2.01
CA SER A 88 3.76 4.67 -1.00
C SER A 88 2.82 4.45 0.19
N VAL A 89 1.57 4.04 -0.06
CA VAL A 89 0.61 3.69 1.01
C VAL A 89 1.15 2.52 1.83
N LEU A 90 1.57 1.44 1.17
CA LEU A 90 2.11 0.27 1.87
C LEU A 90 3.36 0.61 2.68
N LEU A 91 4.28 1.40 2.12
CA LEU A 91 5.48 1.83 2.83
C LEU A 91 5.12 2.63 4.08
N ASN A 92 4.28 3.67 3.94
CA ASN A 92 3.84 4.47 5.09
C ASN A 92 3.16 3.62 6.17
N THR A 93 2.27 2.70 5.78
CA THR A 93 1.61 1.80 6.74
C THR A 93 2.63 0.94 7.50
N VAL A 94 3.66 0.42 6.83
CA VAL A 94 4.69 -0.40 7.49
C VAL A 94 5.58 0.46 8.41
N LEU A 95 5.94 1.68 8.00
CA LEU A 95 6.68 2.62 8.86
C LEU A 95 5.87 2.97 10.13
N GLU A 96 4.58 3.30 9.98
CA GLU A 96 3.67 3.58 11.10
C GLU A 96 3.53 2.38 12.03
N MET A 97 3.38 1.17 11.49
CA MET A 97 3.33 -0.05 12.30
C MET A 97 4.61 -0.27 13.11
N THR A 98 5.77 0.03 12.52
CA THR A 98 7.06 -0.10 13.21
C THR A 98 7.13 0.88 14.39
N HIS A 99 6.76 2.15 14.18
CA HIS A 99 6.70 3.14 15.26
C HIS A 99 5.76 2.73 16.39
N ARG A 100 4.58 2.20 16.05
CA ARG A 100 3.64 1.71 17.06
C ARG A 100 4.17 0.51 17.85
N ILE A 101 5.00 -0.33 17.23
CA ILE A 101 5.65 -1.45 17.92
C ILE A 101 6.74 -0.92 18.86
N ASP A 102 7.58 0.02 18.40
CA ASP A 102 8.61 0.65 19.23
C ASP A 102 7.99 1.30 20.49
N ASP A 103 6.89 2.06 20.32
CA ASP A 103 6.15 2.69 21.43
C ASP A 103 5.64 1.63 22.44
N LEU A 104 5.10 0.51 21.95
CA LEU A 104 4.61 -0.59 22.80
C LEU A 104 5.76 -1.30 23.53
N GLU A 105 6.91 -1.47 22.89
CA GLU A 105 8.10 -2.07 23.51
C GLU A 105 8.66 -1.20 24.63
N ASP A 106 8.64 0.13 24.46
CA ASP A 106 9.00 1.09 25.48
C ASP A 106 8.03 1.05 26.67
N GLU A 107 6.72 1.05 26.41
CA GLU A 107 5.69 0.93 27.47
C GLU A 107 5.85 -0.36 28.29
N ILE A 108 6.04 -1.51 27.63
CA ILE A 108 6.29 -2.79 28.29
C ILE A 108 7.55 -2.74 29.16
N SER A 109 8.61 -2.12 28.66
CA SER A 109 9.87 -1.97 29.38
C SER A 109 9.71 -1.11 30.64
N MET A 110 8.93 -0.04 30.57
CA MET A 110 8.59 0.78 31.74
C MET A 110 7.80 -0.01 32.77
N LEU A 111 6.78 -0.76 32.36
CA LEU A 111 5.97 -1.58 33.29
C LEU A 111 6.82 -2.63 34.02
N LYS A 112 7.71 -3.33 33.31
CA LYS A 112 8.63 -4.32 33.90
C LYS A 112 9.60 -3.70 34.90
N SER A 113 9.93 -2.42 34.76
CA SER A 113 10.81 -1.70 35.67
C SER A 113 10.11 -1.31 36.99
N ILE A 114 8.78 -1.16 36.97
CA ILE A 114 7.95 -0.82 38.14
C ILE A 114 7.64 -2.07 38.99
N GLU A 115 7.60 -3.26 38.38
CA GLU A 115 7.40 -4.54 39.08
C GLU A 115 8.65 -5.08 39.81
N ARG A 116 9.81 -4.42 39.68
CA ARG A 116 11.06 -4.76 40.37
C ARG A 116 11.33 -3.82 41.53
#